data_AF-A0A6H1R6S3-F1
#
_entry.id   AF-A0A6H1R6S3-F1
#
_cell.length_a   1.000
_cell.length_b   1.000
_cell.length_c   1.000
_cell.angle_alpha   90.00
_cell.angle_beta   90.00
_cell.angle_gamma   90.00
#
_symmetry.space_group_name_H-M   'P 1'
#
loop_
_entity.id
_entity.type
_entity.pdbx_description
1 polymer ?
#
loop_
_entity_poly.entity_id
_entity_poly.type
_entity_poly.pdbx_seq_one_letter_code
_entity_poly.pdbx_strand_id
1 'polypeptide(L)'
;MSIAEQAQQLQALADEVPIDQAEAIRGQLESMAQQVAGILGDTSSAQELHGQISAVSNEVGTVSAGLEHLRQMVIDKAAYHQQ
;
A
#
# COMPACT_ATOMS: atom_id res chain seq x y z
N MET A 1 9.04 31.75 2.22
CA MET A 1 9.36 30.32 2.24
C MET A 1 10.70 30.14 1.57
N SER A 2 11.69 29.70 2.32
CA SER A 2 13.03 29.38 1.86
C SER A 2 13.07 27.98 1.26
N ILE A 3 14.10 27.72 0.48
CA ILE A 3 14.35 26.40 -0.14
C ILE A 3 14.53 25.32 0.95
N ALA A 4 15.17 25.67 2.07
CA ALA A 4 15.32 24.77 3.22
C ALA A 4 13.97 24.42 3.87
N GLU A 5 13.07 25.39 4.03
CA GLU A 5 11.72 25.15 4.55
C GLU A 5 10.90 24.27 3.58
N GLN A 6 11.06 24.47 2.26
CA GLN A 6 10.40 23.63 1.24
C GLN A 6 10.89 22.18 1.28
N ALA A 7 12.20 21.96 1.43
CA ALA A 7 12.76 20.62 1.56
C ALA A 7 12.24 19.90 2.82
N GLN A 8 12.15 20.61 3.95
CA GLN A 8 11.60 20.05 5.19
C GLN A 8 10.12 19.67 5.05
N GLN A 9 9.32 20.49 4.36
CA GLN A 9 7.91 20.20 4.11
C GLN A 9 7.72 18.99 3.20
N LEU A 10 8.53 18.86 2.14
CA LEU A 10 8.49 17.68 1.27
C LEU A 10 8.88 16.41 2.03
N GLN A 11 9.90 16.48 2.91
CA GLN A 11 10.28 15.34 3.73
C GLN A 11 9.13 14.90 4.65
N ALA A 12 8.47 15.85 5.33
CA ALA A 12 7.31 15.55 6.16
C ALA A 12 6.16 14.92 5.35
N LEU A 13 5.91 15.43 4.14
CA LEU A 13 4.87 14.88 3.25
C LEU A 13 5.20 13.44 2.80
N ALA A 14 6.47 13.12 2.58
CA ALA A 14 6.90 11.77 2.25
C ALA A 14 6.65 10.78 3.41
N ASP A 15 6.78 11.24 4.65
CA ASP A 15 6.51 10.43 5.84
C ASP A 15 5.00 10.20 6.08
N GLU A 16 4.13 11.02 5.47
CA GLU A 16 2.66 10.85 5.53
C GLU A 16 2.13 9.83 4.51
N VAL A 17 2.97 9.28 3.63
CA VAL A 17 2.52 8.33 2.61
C VAL A 17 2.06 7.02 3.28
N PRO A 18 0.79 6.58 3.08
CA PRO A 18 0.15 5.53 3.89
C PRO A 18 0.51 4.10 3.45
N ILE A 19 1.80 3.79 3.37
CA ILE A 19 2.30 2.48 2.91
C ILE A 19 1.88 1.37 3.89
N ASP A 20 2.01 1.61 5.20
CA ASP A 20 1.62 0.66 6.24
C ASP A 20 0.13 0.30 6.19
N GLN A 21 -0.73 1.25 5.80
CA GLN A 21 -2.17 1.01 5.68
C GLN A 21 -2.46 0.05 4.52
N ALA A 22 -1.73 0.18 3.40
CA ALA A 22 -1.88 -0.72 2.27
C ALA A 22 -1.40 -2.14 2.60
N GLU A 23 -0.27 -2.29 3.31
CA GLU A 23 0.20 -3.59 3.81
C GLU A 23 -0.79 -4.21 4.82
N ALA A 24 -1.38 -3.39 5.71
CA ALA A 24 -2.39 -3.84 6.66
C ALA A 24 -3.64 -4.37 5.95
N ILE A 25 -4.12 -3.69 4.90
CA ILE A 25 -5.25 -4.17 4.08
C ILE A 25 -4.89 -5.52 3.44
N ARG A 26 -3.67 -5.70 2.95
CA ARG A 26 -3.23 -6.97 2.36
C ARG A 26 -3.29 -8.12 3.37
N GLY A 27 -2.83 -7.90 4.61
CA GLY A 27 -2.94 -8.88 5.69
C GLY A 27 -4.39 -9.19 6.10
N GLN A 28 -5.27 -8.19 6.07
CA GLN A 28 -6.70 -8.38 6.31
C GLN A 28 -7.36 -9.23 5.21
N LEU A 29 -7.00 -9.01 3.95
CA LEU A 29 -7.49 -9.81 2.81
C LEU A 29 -7.03 -11.27 2.91
N GLU A 30 -5.78 -11.53 3.31
CA GLU A 30 -5.29 -12.89 3.55
C GLU A 30 -6.08 -13.57 4.68
N SER A 31 -6.32 -12.86 5.77
CA SER A 31 -7.13 -13.37 6.88
C SER A 31 -8.58 -13.66 6.46
N MET A 32 -9.15 -12.84 5.57
CA MET A 32 -10.48 -13.05 5.00
C MET A 32 -10.52 -14.30 4.11
N ALA A 33 -9.48 -14.51 3.29
CA ALA A 33 -9.34 -15.71 2.47
C ALA A 33 -9.35 -16.98 3.33
N GLN A 34 -8.56 -17.01 4.41
CA GLN A 34 -8.53 -18.13 5.34
C GLN A 34 -9.88 -18.39 6.02
N GLN A 35 -10.61 -17.34 6.38
CA GLN A 35 -11.96 -17.46 6.95
C GLN A 35 -12.97 -18.01 5.93
N VAL A 36 -12.90 -17.56 4.68
CA VAL A 36 -13.76 -18.07 3.59
C VAL A 36 -13.54 -19.56 3.39
N ALA A 37 -12.28 -20.03 3.33
CA ALA A 37 -11.97 -21.46 3.28
C ALA A 37 -12.55 -22.23 4.47
N GLY A 38 -12.41 -21.68 5.68
CA GLY A 38 -12.93 -22.32 6.90
C GLY A 38 -14.46 -22.43 6.94
N ILE A 39 -15.17 -21.43 6.41
CA ILE A 39 -16.65 -21.38 6.43
C ILE A 39 -17.25 -22.24 5.31
N LEU A 40 -16.71 -22.10 4.10
CA LEU A 40 -17.30 -22.69 2.89
C LEU A 40 -16.65 -24.02 2.48
N GLY A 41 -15.52 -24.39 3.09
CA GLY A 41 -14.74 -25.57 2.70
C GLY A 41 -14.31 -25.54 1.23
N ASP A 42 -14.08 -26.72 0.66
CA ASP A 42 -13.71 -26.88 -0.76
C ASP A 42 -14.94 -26.82 -1.68
N THR A 43 -15.65 -25.70 -1.67
CA THR A 43 -16.78 -25.44 -2.58
C THR A 43 -16.37 -24.53 -3.73
N SER A 44 -17.11 -24.58 -4.85
CA SER A 44 -16.89 -23.69 -5.98
C SER A 44 -17.03 -22.21 -5.58
N SER A 45 -17.97 -21.88 -4.70
CA SER A 45 -18.15 -20.52 -4.20
C SER A 45 -16.98 -20.04 -3.33
N ALA A 46 -16.35 -20.93 -2.57
CA ALA A 46 -15.12 -20.60 -1.84
C ALA A 46 -13.98 -20.26 -2.81
N GLN A 47 -13.82 -21.03 -3.88
CA GLN A 47 -12.82 -20.79 -4.92
C GLN A 47 -13.03 -19.46 -5.64
N GLU A 48 -14.28 -19.12 -5.97
CA GLU A 48 -14.64 -17.84 -6.58
C GLU A 48 -14.28 -16.66 -5.66
N LEU A 49 -14.67 -16.73 -4.38
CA LEU A 49 -14.33 -15.71 -3.39
C LEU A 49 -12.82 -15.60 -3.17
N HIS A 50 -12.10 -16.73 -3.08
CA HIS A 50 -10.64 -16.74 -2.99
C HIS A 50 -9.99 -16.07 -4.20
N GLY A 51 -10.50 -16.34 -5.40
CA GLY A 51 -10.03 -15.68 -6.63
C GLY A 51 -10.22 -14.18 -6.57
N GLN A 52 -11.39 -13.71 -6.14
CA GLN A 52 -11.68 -12.29 -6.00
C GLN A 52 -10.82 -11.61 -4.92
N ILE A 53 -10.67 -12.24 -3.75
CA ILE A 53 -9.81 -11.73 -2.67
C ILE A 53 -8.36 -11.64 -3.14
N SER A 54 -7.88 -12.64 -3.89
CA SER A 54 -6.53 -12.64 -4.45
C SER A 54 -6.33 -11.53 -5.48
N ALA A 55 -7.33 -11.27 -6.33
CA ALA A 55 -7.28 -10.17 -7.29
C ALA A 55 -7.17 -8.82 -6.58
N VAL A 56 -8.00 -8.57 -5.56
CA VAL A 56 -7.94 -7.34 -4.75
C VAL A 56 -6.60 -7.24 -4.00
N SER A 57 -6.08 -8.34 -3.46
CA SER A 57 -4.77 -8.35 -2.80
C SER A 57 -3.64 -7.93 -3.73
N ASN A 58 -3.70 -8.33 -5.02
CA ASN A 58 -2.72 -7.92 -6.03
C ASN A 58 -2.85 -6.43 -6.39
N GLU A 59 -4.07 -5.91 -6.47
CA GLU A 59 -4.33 -4.47 -6.68
C GLU A 59 -3.76 -3.65 -5.51
N VAL A 60 -4.00 -4.09 -4.28
CA VAL A 60 -3.43 -3.47 -3.07
C VAL A 60 -1.90 -3.51 -3.09
N GLY A 61 -1.29 -4.62 -3.51
CA GLY A 61 0.16 -4.70 -3.70
C GLY A 61 0.68 -3.69 -4.73
N THR A 62 -0.06 -3.50 -5.83
CA THR A 62 0.26 -2.50 -6.87
C THR A 62 0.17 -1.08 -6.31
N VAL A 63 -0.88 -0.79 -5.54
CA VAL A 63 -1.03 0.51 -4.84
C VAL A 63 0.12 0.74 -3.87
N SER A 64 0.49 -0.27 -3.07
CA SER A 64 1.61 -0.19 -2.11
C SER A 64 2.92 0.17 -2.81
N ALA A 65 3.22 -0.49 -3.93
CA ALA A 65 4.40 -0.19 -4.74
C ALA A 65 4.35 1.22 -5.35
N GLY A 66 3.17 1.66 -5.80
CA GLY A 66 2.97 3.02 -6.31
C GLY A 66 3.15 4.10 -5.22
N LEU A 67 2.70 3.82 -4.00
CA LEU A 67 2.88 4.70 -2.84
C LEU A 67 4.37 4.80 -2.45
N GLU A 68 5.10 3.68 -2.38
CA GLU A 68 6.55 3.72 -2.10
C GLU A 68 7.30 4.49 -3.18
N HIS A 69 6.97 4.29 -4.46
CA HIS A 69 7.58 5.08 -5.54
C HIS A 69 7.27 6.57 -5.39
N LEU A 70 6.02 6.95 -5.09
CA LEU A 70 5.65 8.34 -4.85
C LEU A 70 6.44 8.94 -3.67
N ARG A 71 6.55 8.20 -2.56
CA ARG A 71 7.36 8.59 -1.40
C ARG A 71 8.81 8.85 -1.80
N GLN A 72 9.43 7.93 -2.53
CA GLN A 72 10.82 8.10 -2.98
C GLN A 72 10.97 9.33 -3.89
N MET A 73 10.04 9.56 -4.83
CA MET A 73 10.06 10.75 -5.66
C MET A 73 10.00 12.04 -4.85
N VAL A 74 9.18 12.09 -3.79
CA VAL A 74 9.07 13.26 -2.91
C VAL A 74 10.38 13.49 -2.15
N ILE A 75 10.99 12.42 -1.62
CA ILE A 75 12.30 12.48 -0.94
C ILE A 75 13.39 12.97 -1.88
N ASP A 76 13.47 12.44 -3.10
CA ASP A 76 14.47 12.85 -4.09
C ASP A 76 14.33 14.33 -4.44
N LYS A 77 13.09 14.83 -4.54
CA LYS A 77 12.82 16.25 -4.74
C LYS A 77 13.22 17.08 -3.52
N ALA A 78 12.96 16.62 -2.30
CA ALA A 78 13.40 17.31 -1.08
C ALA A 78 14.93 17.43 -1.05
N ALA A 79 15.65 16.35 -1.38
CA ALA A 79 17.11 16.31 -1.40
C ALA A 79 17.71 17.26 -2.45
N TYR A 80 17.09 17.39 -3.63
CA TYR A 80 17.55 18.33 -4.66
C TYR A 80 17.50 19.79 -4.19
N HIS A 81 16.51 20.15 -3.37
CA HIS A 81 16.41 21.50 -2.80
C HIS A 81 17.44 21.76 -1.69
N GLN A 82 18.10 20.73 -1.14
CA GLN A 82 19.16 20.93 -0.14
C GLN A 82 20.56 21.15 -0.75
N GLN A 83 20.69 21.01 -2.07
CA GLN A 83 21.93 21.25 -2.83
C GLN A 83 22.03 22.69 -3.33
#